data_AF-A0AAV9ABB8-F1
#
_entry.id   AF-A0AAV9ABB8-F1
#
_cell.length_a   1.000
_cell.length_b   1.000
_cell.length_c   1.000
_cell.angle_alpha   90.00
_cell.angle_beta   90.00
_cell.angle_gamma   90.00
#
_symmetry.space_group_name_H-M   'P 1'
#
loop_
_entity.id
_entity.type
_entity.pdbx_description
1 polymer ?
#
loop_
_entity_poly.entity_id
_entity_poly.type
_entity_poly.pdbx_seq_one_letter_code
_entity_poly.pdbx_strand_id
1 'polypeptide(L)'
;MENGLSNMELERISVSFFSCESTMTTTMMEDLECAICLENMEIGDQYRVLPICGHWFHDHCIVTWLTKSRTCPLCRASAVAIAIDDIV
;
A
#
# COMPACT_ATOMS: atom_id res chain seq x y z
N MET A 1 17.36 11.34 11.88
CA MET A 1 17.26 10.44 10.71
C MET A 1 16.13 9.49 11.04
N GLU A 2 14.97 9.67 10.43
CA GLU A 2 13.78 8.88 10.77
C GLU A 2 13.99 7.48 10.18
N ASN A 3 14.09 6.49 11.05
CA ASN A 3 14.32 5.11 10.65
C ASN A 3 12.99 4.55 10.10
N GLY A 4 12.95 4.24 8.81
CA GLY A 4 11.77 3.61 8.20
C GLY A 4 11.51 2.20 8.73
N LEU A 5 10.44 1.59 8.24
CA LEU A 5 10.02 0.25 8.65
C LEU A 5 11.07 -0.78 8.27
N SER A 6 11.34 -1.70 9.20
CA SER A 6 12.18 -2.88 8.90
C SER A 6 11.40 -3.87 8.02
N ASN A 7 12.11 -4.77 7.32
CA ASN A 7 11.48 -5.78 6.46
C ASN A 7 10.43 -6.63 7.20
N MET A 8 10.66 -6.93 8.47
CA MET A 8 9.72 -7.70 9.31
C MET A 8 8.40 -6.96 9.57
N GLU A 9 8.40 -5.63 9.52
CA GLU A 9 7.21 -4.82 9.70
C GLU A 9 6.44 -4.62 8.39
N LEU A 10 7.15 -4.63 7.26
CA LEU A 10 6.54 -4.60 5.93
C LEU A 10 5.75 -5.88 5.64
N GLU A 11 6.22 -7.03 6.13
CA GLU A 11 5.51 -8.32 6.01
C GLU A 11 4.12 -8.32 6.66
N ARG A 12 3.87 -7.41 7.62
CA ARG A 12 2.56 -7.28 8.29
C ARG A 12 1.53 -6.52 7.46
N ILE A 13 1.95 -5.88 6.37
CA ILE A 13 1.04 -5.19 5.45
C ILE A 13 0.63 -6.20 4.37
N SER A 14 -0.66 -6.50 4.28
CA SER A 14 -1.20 -7.51 3.35
C SER A 14 -0.86 -7.17 1.90
N VAL A 15 -0.22 -8.11 1.21
CA VAL A 15 -0.04 -8.10 -0.25
C VAL A 15 -1.24 -8.76 -0.88
N SER A 16 -1.84 -8.06 -1.83
CA SER A 16 -2.90 -8.58 -2.67
C SER A 16 -2.47 -8.52 -4.12
N PHE A 17 -2.96 -9.45 -4.91
CA PHE A 17 -2.75 -9.48 -6.35
C PHE A 17 -3.97 -8.90 -7.04
N PHE A 18 -3.76 -8.09 -8.06
CA PHE A 18 -4.86 -7.68 -8.92
C PHE A 18 -5.22 -8.85 -9.85
N SER A 19 -6.11 -9.71 -9.35
CA SER A 19 -6.69 -10.82 -10.12
C SER A 19 -7.92 -10.30 -10.86
N CYS A 20 -7.87 -10.32 -12.19
CA CYS A 20 -9.04 -10.04 -13.00
C CYS A 20 -9.98 -11.24 -12.96
N GLU A 21 -10.98 -11.21 -12.07
CA GLU A 21 -12.03 -12.23 -12.04
C GLU A 21 -13.40 -11.57 -11.91
N SER A 22 -13.86 -10.93 -12.99
CA SER A 22 -15.28 -10.85 -13.41
C SER A 22 -15.45 -9.89 -14.59
N THR A 23 -16.24 -10.32 -15.56
CA THR A 23 -16.80 -9.50 -16.64
C THR A 23 -17.49 -8.25 -16.08
N MET A 24 -16.88 -7.07 -16.16
CA MET A 24 -17.60 -5.82 -15.82
C MET A 24 -17.26 -4.67 -16.78
N THR A 25 -18.33 -3.97 -17.11
CA THR A 25 -18.55 -3.04 -18.21
C THR A 25 -17.67 -1.78 -18.17
N THR A 26 -17.26 -1.35 -19.37
CA THR A 26 -16.41 -0.21 -19.77
C THR A 26 -16.91 1.19 -19.32
N THR A 27 -17.41 1.38 -18.10
CA THR A 27 -17.92 2.73 -17.72
C THR A 27 -17.73 3.13 -16.25
N MET A 28 -17.05 2.35 -15.39
CA MET A 28 -16.78 2.76 -13.98
C MET A 28 -15.48 2.14 -13.40
N MET A 29 -14.42 1.97 -14.20
CA MET A 29 -13.05 1.83 -13.67
C MET A 29 -12.39 3.20 -13.85
N GLU A 30 -12.67 4.14 -12.95
CA GLU A 30 -11.78 5.29 -12.83
C GLU A 30 -10.44 4.74 -12.34
N ASP A 31 -9.49 4.73 -13.26
CA ASP A 31 -8.05 4.55 -13.10
C ASP A 31 -7.59 4.21 -11.68
N LEU A 32 -7.43 2.91 -11.41
CA LEU A 32 -6.63 2.45 -10.27
C LEU A 32 -5.19 2.92 -10.53
N GLU A 33 -4.85 4.14 -10.12
CA GLU A 33 -3.53 4.74 -10.29
C GLU A 33 -2.75 4.67 -8.97
N CYS A 34 -1.49 4.23 -9.03
CA CYS A 34 -0.62 4.30 -7.88
C CYS A 34 -0.10 5.74 -7.70
N ALA A 35 -0.51 6.42 -6.63
CA ALA A 35 -0.09 7.80 -6.37
C ALA A 35 1.42 8.00 -6.05
N ILE A 36 2.24 6.94 -6.10
CA ILE A 36 3.70 7.01 -5.96
C ILE A 36 4.39 7.10 -7.33
N CYS A 37 4.06 6.19 -8.26
CA CYS A 37 4.63 6.18 -9.62
C CYS A 37 3.75 6.90 -10.66
N LEU A 38 2.49 7.20 -10.33
CA LEU A 38 1.49 7.78 -11.22
C LEU A 38 1.18 6.89 -12.44
N GLU A 39 1.34 5.57 -12.27
CA GLU A 39 1.01 4.57 -13.29
C GLU A 39 -0.27 3.81 -12.89
N ASN A 40 -1.04 3.41 -13.89
CA ASN A 40 -2.21 2.56 -13.72
C ASN A 40 -1.82 1.16 -13.23
N MET A 41 -2.69 0.55 -12.42
CA MET A 41 -2.58 -0.84 -11.99
C MET A 41 -3.00 -1.77 -13.12
N GLU A 42 -2.15 -2.74 -13.44
CA GLU A 42 -2.39 -3.73 -14.49
C GLU A 42 -2.75 -5.12 -13.92
N ILE A 43 -3.32 -5.97 -14.78
CA ILE A 43 -3.61 -7.37 -14.42
C ILE A 43 -2.30 -8.09 -14.14
N GLY A 44 -2.21 -8.69 -12.95
CA GLY A 44 -1.00 -9.35 -12.48
C GLY A 44 -0.11 -8.47 -11.61
N ASP A 45 -0.39 -7.17 -11.50
CA ASP A 45 0.31 -6.32 -10.55
C ASP A 45 0.01 -6.71 -9.11
N GLN A 46 1.05 -6.59 -8.28
CA GLN A 46 0.94 -6.69 -6.84
C GLN A 46 0.70 -5.30 -6.25
N TYR A 47 -0.23 -5.21 -5.32
CA TYR A 47 -0.48 -4.01 -4.55
C TYR A 47 -0.58 -4.32 -3.07
N ARG A 48 -0.31 -3.31 -2.25
CA ARG A 48 -0.58 -3.36 -0.81
C ARG A 48 -1.61 -2.32 -0.46
N VAL A 49 -2.50 -2.71 0.45
CA VAL A 49 -3.46 -1.81 1.08
C VAL A 49 -2.97 -1.50 2.47
N LEU A 50 -2.85 -0.21 2.80
CA LEU A 50 -2.47 0.20 4.15
C LEU A 50 -3.63 -0.08 5.12
N PRO A 51 -3.41 -0.82 6.22
CA PRO A 51 -4.49 -1.30 7.09
C PRO A 51 -5.23 -0.19 7.82
N ILE A 52 -4.60 0.96 8.06
CA ILE A 52 -5.20 2.06 8.83
C ILE A 52 -6.11 2.94 7.98
N CYS A 53 -5.75 3.19 6.72
CA CYS A 53 -6.44 4.16 5.88
C CYS A 53 -7.06 3.57 4.61
N GLY A 54 -6.76 2.31 4.28
CA GLY A 54 -7.32 1.62 3.11
C GLY A 54 -6.75 2.08 1.76
N HIS A 55 -5.80 3.01 1.73
CA HIS A 55 -5.16 3.42 0.48
C HIS A 55 -4.29 2.30 -0.07
N TRP A 56 -4.35 2.11 -1.40
CA TRP A 56 -3.55 1.13 -2.13
C TRP A 56 -2.41 1.78 -2.89
N PHE A 57 -1.37 0.98 -3.15
CA PHE A 57 -0.22 1.34 -3.96
C PHE A 57 0.39 0.06 -4.51
N HIS A 58 1.15 0.13 -5.62
CA HIS A 58 1.99 -0.99 -6.04
C HIS A 58 2.89 -1.45 -4.90
N ASP A 59 3.04 -2.77 -4.76
CA ASP A 59 3.82 -3.41 -3.70
C ASP A 59 5.23 -2.80 -3.58
N HIS A 60 5.96 -2.77 -4.70
CA HIS A 60 7.31 -2.25 -4.75
C HIS A 60 7.40 -0.76 -4.41
N CYS A 61 6.42 0.03 -4.86
CA CYS A 61 6.37 1.47 -4.62
C CYS A 61 6.19 1.79 -3.14
N ILE A 62 5.21 1.18 -2.49
CA ILE A 62 4.94 1.45 -1.08
C ILE A 62 5.99 0.83 -0.16
N VAL A 63 6.52 -0.35 -0.48
CA VAL A 63 7.67 -0.92 0.25
C VAL A 63 8.84 0.06 0.25
N THR A 64 9.21 0.59 -0.92
CA THR A 64 10.31 1.56 -1.03
C THR A 64 10.03 2.82 -0.22
N TRP A 65 8.81 3.36 -0.27
CA TRP A 65 8.42 4.51 0.55
C TRP A 65 8.56 4.20 2.05
N LEU A 66 8.09 3.02 2.46
CA LEU A 66 8.05 2.62 3.85
C LEU A 66 9.42 2.35 4.47
N THR A 67 10.45 2.09 3.67
CA THR A 67 11.86 2.09 4.13
C THR A 67 12.35 3.47 4.59
N LYS A 68 11.64 4.55 4.25
CA LYS A 68 12.00 5.95 4.59
C LYS A 68 10.97 6.62 5.51
N SER A 69 9.70 6.24 5.43
CA SER A 69 8.60 6.87 6.18
C SER A 69 7.60 5.83 6.65
N ARG A 70 7.12 5.91 7.90
CA ARG A 70 6.14 4.95 8.43
C ARG A 70 4.69 5.40 8.18
N THR A 71 4.45 6.28 7.21
CA THR A 71 3.14 6.92 6.98
C THR A 71 2.66 6.79 5.54
N CYS A 72 1.35 6.88 5.34
CA CYS A 72 0.72 6.88 4.04
C CYS A 72 1.12 8.11 3.20
N PRO A 73 1.56 7.95 1.94
CA PRO A 73 1.87 9.07 1.04
C PRO A 73 0.70 10.03 0.81
N LEU A 74 -0.53 9.51 0.82
CA LEU A 74 -1.74 10.29 0.51
C LEU A 74 -2.29 11.06 1.72
N CYS A 75 -2.44 10.38 2.86
CA CYS A 75 -3.15 10.94 4.02
C CYS A 75 -2.29 11.07 5.28
N ARG A 76 -1.02 10.65 5.23
CA ARG A 76 -0.07 10.66 6.36
C ARG A 76 -0.48 9.84 7.60
N ALA A 77 -1.55 9.04 7.51
CA ALA A 77 -1.89 8.07 8.53
C ALA A 77 -0.77 7.02 8.69
N SER A 78 -0.63 6.42 9.87
CA SER A 78 0.36 5.35 10.10
C SER A 78 0.16 4.21 9.12
N ALA A 79 1.24 3.72 8.54
CA ALA A 79 1.22 2.57 7.61
C ALA A 79 1.04 1.24 8.34
N VAL A 80 1.33 1.19 9.64
CA VAL A 80 1.15 0.03 10.50
C VAL A 80 0.12 0.32 11.57
N ALA A 81 -0.66 -0.69 11.92
CA ALA A 81 -1.40 -0.67 13.18
C ALA A 81 -0.36 -0.65 14.31
N ILE A 82 -0.45 0.34 15.19
CA ILE A 82 0.41 0.42 16.36
C ILE A 82 0.09 -0.82 17.22
N ALA A 83 1.03 -1.76 17.29
CA ALA A 83 0.96 -2.82 18.29
C ALA A 83 1.18 -2.14 19.65
N ILE A 84 0.33 -2.45 20.62
CA ILE A 84 0.29 -1.89 21.99
C ILE A 84 1.57 -2.21 22.81
N ASP A 85 2.66 -2.69 22.18
CA ASP A 85 3.89 -3.11 22.86
C ASP A 85 4.90 -1.96 23.10
N ASP A 86 4.69 -0.78 22.53
CA ASP A 86 5.59 0.38 22.71
C ASP A 86 5.18 1.33 23.87
N ILE A 87 4.25 0.92 24.75
CA ILE A 87 3.77 1.74 25.90
C ILE A 87 4.29 1.24 27.26
N VAL A 88 5.10 0.18 27.32
CA VAL A 88 5.65 -0.31 28.61
C VAL A 88 6.97 0.34 29.01
#